data_AF-A0A2J6SEV4-F1
#
_entry.id   AF-A0A2J6SEV4-F1
#
_cell.length_a   1.000
_cell.length_b   1.000
_cell.length_c   1.000
_cell.angle_alpha   90.00
_cell.angle_beta   90.00
_cell.angle_gamma   90.00
#
_symmetry.space_group_name_H-M   'P 1'
#
loop_
_entity.id
_entity.type
_entity.pdbx_description
1 polymer ?
#
loop_
_entity_poly.entity_id
_entity_poly.type
_entity_poly.pdbx_seq_one_letter_code
_entity_poly.pdbx_strand_id
1 'polypeptide(L)'
;FARNPVFLVRHYGLGGVVLWIFGSGAIWRMEKQVLESDEDKVAMDFKVSIQNESNMIAVAGSILAQIAITALSLSNLSQVHWVARAFFTFSLVSAIIAVYYASDQYRILGRHLNCEDVKAWIRNDRLAGYGIDQYGEFMPSPAAVLTVSAPNMLLSASLNSFLLGLGTYLAYVWTRHLDTTASTNDSRAIFITYVVSLTVCYGIYELSGLVLVRRSYSTE
;
A
#
# COMPACT_ATOMS: atom_id res chain seq x y z
N PHE A 1 1.85 20.46 9.30
CA PHE A 1 0.79 21.01 8.43
C PHE A 1 -0.04 19.92 7.72
N ALA A 2 0.59 18.86 7.19
CA ALA A 2 -0.06 17.72 6.49
C ALA A 2 -0.82 16.70 7.38
N ARG A 3 -1.42 17.11 8.49
CA ARG A 3 -2.11 16.19 9.42
C ARG A 3 -3.38 16.75 10.04
N ASN A 4 -3.91 17.85 9.49
CA ASN A 4 -5.12 18.49 10.01
C ASN A 4 -6.34 18.06 9.18
N PRO A 5 -7.23 17.20 9.70
CA PRO A 5 -8.35 16.62 8.93
C PRO A 5 -9.31 17.69 8.43
N VAL A 6 -9.41 18.81 9.15
CA VAL A 6 -10.29 19.94 8.82
C VAL A 6 -9.81 20.71 7.58
N PHE A 7 -8.51 20.74 7.30
CA PHE A 7 -7.97 21.46 6.13
C PHE A 7 -8.16 20.67 4.83
N LEU A 8 -7.88 19.36 4.86
CA LEU A 8 -8.03 18.45 3.72
C LEU A 8 -9.49 18.23 3.32
N VAL A 9 -10.39 18.06 4.29
CA VAL A 9 -11.83 17.90 4.02
C VAL A 9 -12.45 19.20 3.49
N ARG A 10 -11.96 20.36 3.94
CA ARG A 10 -12.50 21.68 3.55
C ARG A 10 -12.04 22.14 2.16
N HIS A 11 -10.91 21.66 1.64
CA HIS A 11 -10.43 22.00 0.29
C HIS A 11 -10.69 20.91 -0.76
N TYR A 12 -10.75 19.61 -0.39
CA TYR A 12 -10.79 18.50 -1.36
C TYR A 12 -12.04 17.60 -1.30
N GLY A 13 -13.03 17.90 -0.46
CA GLY A 13 -14.32 17.19 -0.43
C GLY A 13 -14.19 15.68 -0.09
N LEU A 14 -14.96 14.82 -0.78
CA LEU A 14 -14.98 13.36 -0.57
C LEU A 14 -13.63 12.68 -0.88
N GLY A 15 -12.84 13.28 -1.79
CA GLY A 15 -11.45 12.90 -2.05
C GLY A 15 -10.51 13.19 -0.87
N GLY A 16 -10.86 14.15 -0.01
CA GLY A 16 -10.12 14.49 1.21
C GLY A 16 -10.15 13.38 2.28
N VAL A 17 -11.20 12.57 2.34
CA VAL A 17 -11.29 11.40 3.26
C VAL A 17 -10.38 10.27 2.76
N VAL A 18 -10.34 10.06 1.44
CA VAL A 18 -9.39 9.13 0.82
C VAL A 18 -7.96 9.64 1.01
N LEU A 19 -7.66 10.91 0.80
CA LEU A 19 -6.32 11.46 1.10
C LEU A 19 -5.94 11.41 2.58
N TRP A 20 -6.88 11.48 3.51
CA TRP A 20 -6.58 11.40 4.95
C TRP A 20 -6.29 9.97 5.41
N ILE A 21 -6.98 8.98 4.85
CA ILE A 21 -6.74 7.56 5.13
C ILE A 21 -5.56 7.02 4.29
N PHE A 22 -5.36 7.57 3.07
CA PHE A 22 -4.51 7.00 2.02
C PHE A 22 -3.32 7.89 1.58
N GLY A 23 -3.28 9.18 1.96
CA GLY A 23 -2.19 10.09 1.61
C GLY A 23 -1.02 10.01 2.60
N SER A 24 0.13 9.54 2.12
CA SER A 24 1.38 9.61 2.89
C SER A 24 1.90 11.05 2.90
N GLY A 25 1.95 11.66 4.08
CA GLY A 25 2.54 12.99 4.26
C GLY A 25 4.04 13.06 3.93
N ALA A 26 4.71 11.91 3.79
CA ALA A 26 6.10 11.83 3.34
C ALA A 26 6.20 11.99 1.81
N ILE A 27 5.33 11.33 1.04
CA ILE A 27 5.27 11.46 -0.43
C ILE A 27 4.92 12.90 -0.81
N TRP A 28 3.97 13.52 -0.10
CA TRP A 28 3.65 14.95 -0.27
C TRP A 28 4.88 15.87 -0.10
N ARG A 29 5.71 15.60 0.93
CA ARG A 29 6.92 16.39 1.18
C ARG A 29 7.98 16.17 0.11
N MET A 30 8.16 14.93 -0.35
CA MET A 30 9.08 14.60 -1.42
C MET A 30 8.68 15.29 -2.72
N GLU A 31 7.40 15.23 -3.11
CA GLU A 31 6.92 15.91 -4.31
C GLU A 31 7.05 17.44 -4.20
N LYS A 32 6.78 18.01 -3.02
CA LYS A 32 6.98 19.45 -2.78
C LYS A 32 8.45 19.85 -2.91
N GLN A 33 9.37 19.05 -2.38
CA GLN A 33 10.82 19.28 -2.46
C GLN A 33 11.34 19.18 -3.91
N VAL A 34 10.80 18.24 -4.70
CA VAL A 34 11.13 18.09 -6.12
C VAL A 34 10.63 19.27 -6.94
N LEU A 35 9.44 19.79 -6.60
CA LEU A 35 8.95 21.00 -7.21
C LEU A 35 9.88 22.18 -6.85
N GLU A 36 10.26 22.34 -5.57
CA GLU A 36 11.05 23.47 -4.97
C GLU A 36 12.48 23.53 -5.46
N SER A 37 12.99 22.42 -5.95
CA SER A 37 14.34 22.35 -6.51
C SER A 37 14.36 22.75 -7.98
N ASP A 38 15.19 23.75 -8.29
CA ASP A 38 15.52 24.13 -9.67
C ASP A 38 16.44 23.10 -10.35
N GLU A 39 17.04 22.19 -9.57
CA GLU A 39 17.96 21.17 -10.08
C GLU A 39 17.22 20.03 -10.80
N ASP A 40 17.53 19.85 -12.09
CA ASP A 40 16.99 18.76 -12.91
C ASP A 40 17.32 17.36 -12.36
N LYS A 41 18.43 17.26 -11.63
CA LYS A 41 18.88 16.02 -11.01
C LYS A 41 17.90 15.52 -9.95
N VAL A 42 17.31 16.42 -9.16
CA VAL A 42 16.40 16.06 -8.06
C VAL A 42 15.09 15.44 -8.59
N ALA A 43 14.58 15.95 -9.70
CA ALA A 43 13.40 15.38 -10.35
C ALA A 43 13.67 14.02 -10.99
N MET A 44 14.86 13.85 -11.58
CA MET A 44 15.26 12.56 -12.16
C MET A 44 15.54 11.51 -11.07
N ASP A 45 16.15 11.90 -9.95
CA ASP A 45 16.34 11.03 -8.79
C ASP A 45 15.00 10.60 -8.17
N PHE A 46 14.02 11.52 -8.07
CA PHE A 46 12.66 11.19 -7.66
C PHE A 46 12.00 10.17 -8.60
N LYS A 47 12.08 10.39 -9.91
CA LYS A 47 11.57 9.45 -10.91
C LYS A 47 12.15 8.05 -10.71
N VAL A 48 13.47 7.94 -10.58
CA VAL A 48 14.16 6.66 -10.36
C VAL A 48 13.70 6.02 -9.04
N SER A 49 13.52 6.82 -7.98
CA SER A 49 13.03 6.34 -6.69
C SER A 49 11.63 5.71 -6.79
N ILE A 50 10.68 6.38 -7.45
CA ILE A 50 9.32 5.85 -7.65
C ILE A 50 9.31 4.61 -8.55
N GLN A 51 10.17 4.56 -9.57
CA GLN A 51 10.32 3.38 -10.43
C GLN A 51 10.86 2.17 -9.65
N ASN A 52 11.84 2.39 -8.77
CA ASN A 52 12.38 1.33 -7.92
C ASN A 52 11.34 0.83 -6.91
N GLU A 53 10.57 1.73 -6.30
CA GLU A 53 9.47 1.35 -5.40
C GLU A 53 8.39 0.55 -6.14
N SER A 54 7.99 0.99 -7.32
CA SER A 54 7.03 0.29 -8.19
C SER A 54 7.49 -1.13 -8.52
N ASN A 55 8.77 -1.30 -8.89
CA ASN A 55 9.33 -2.63 -9.16
C ASN A 55 9.28 -3.54 -7.93
N MET A 56 9.64 -3.03 -6.75
CA MET A 56 9.58 -3.80 -5.51
C MET A 56 8.14 -4.21 -5.16
N ILE A 57 7.17 -3.30 -5.32
CA ILE A 57 5.75 -3.58 -5.07
C ILE A 57 5.22 -4.61 -6.06
N ALA A 58 5.58 -4.51 -7.35
CA ALA A 58 5.17 -5.47 -8.36
C ALA A 58 5.70 -6.89 -8.04
N VAL A 59 6.96 -7.00 -7.61
CA VAL A 59 7.55 -8.27 -7.17
C VAL A 59 6.82 -8.79 -5.93
N ALA A 60 6.64 -7.99 -4.88
CA ALA A 60 5.97 -8.40 -3.65
C ALA A 60 4.51 -8.80 -3.89
N GLY A 61 3.78 -8.04 -4.70
CA GLY A 61 2.38 -8.32 -5.06
C GLY A 61 2.23 -9.60 -5.87
N SER A 62 3.19 -9.91 -6.76
CA SER A 62 3.17 -11.17 -7.51
C SER A 62 3.33 -12.39 -6.59
N ILE A 63 4.21 -12.30 -5.59
CA ILE A 63 4.42 -13.35 -4.59
C ILE A 63 3.16 -13.51 -3.73
N LEU A 64 2.58 -12.40 -3.26
CA LEU A 64 1.36 -12.44 -2.45
C LEU A 64 0.18 -13.02 -3.23
N ALA A 65 0.03 -12.70 -4.52
CA ALA A 65 -1.00 -13.29 -5.37
C ALA A 65 -0.81 -14.81 -5.52
N GLN A 66 0.43 -15.27 -5.71
CA GLN A 66 0.73 -16.72 -5.74
C GLN A 66 0.36 -17.41 -4.42
N ILE A 67 0.71 -16.81 -3.28
CA ILE A 67 0.37 -17.32 -1.94
C ILE A 67 -1.16 -17.32 -1.72
N ALA A 68 -1.87 -16.31 -2.21
CA ALA A 68 -3.33 -16.27 -2.12
C ALA A 68 -3.99 -17.38 -2.96
N ILE A 69 -3.44 -17.69 -4.15
CA ILE A 69 -3.91 -18.81 -4.98
C ILE A 69 -3.69 -20.15 -4.27
N THR A 70 -2.53 -20.36 -3.66
CA THR A 70 -2.26 -21.60 -2.91
C THR A 70 -3.17 -21.71 -1.68
N ALA A 71 -3.45 -20.60 -1.00
CA ALA A 71 -4.38 -20.57 0.13
C ALA A 71 -5.82 -20.92 -0.27
N LEU A 72 -6.28 -20.47 -1.45
CA LEU A 72 -7.58 -20.87 -2.00
C LEU A 72 -7.66 -22.37 -2.35
N SER A 73 -6.50 -23.02 -2.54
CA SER A 73 -6.40 -24.45 -2.81
C SER A 73 -6.26 -25.32 -1.54
N LEU A 74 -6.30 -24.74 -0.34
CA LEU A 74 -6.20 -25.53 0.89
C LEU A 74 -7.37 -26.53 1.01
N SER A 75 -7.07 -27.71 1.53
CA SER A 75 -8.09 -28.71 1.88
C SER A 75 -9.02 -28.17 2.97
N ASN A 76 -10.24 -28.70 3.01
CA ASN A 76 -11.29 -28.33 3.98
C ASN A 76 -11.80 -26.88 3.88
N LEU A 77 -11.34 -26.08 2.91
CA LEU A 77 -11.82 -24.71 2.71
C LEU A 77 -13.33 -24.65 2.42
N SER A 78 -13.94 -25.72 1.90
CA SER A 78 -15.39 -25.84 1.67
C SER A 78 -16.23 -26.06 2.92
N GLN A 79 -15.60 -26.54 3.98
CA GLN A 79 -16.25 -26.83 5.26
C GLN A 79 -16.07 -25.67 6.27
N VAL A 80 -15.13 -24.75 5.99
CA VAL A 80 -14.92 -23.50 6.71
C VAL A 80 -15.94 -22.44 6.29
N HIS A 81 -16.24 -21.49 7.18
CA HIS A 81 -17.10 -20.34 6.87
C HIS A 81 -16.65 -19.58 5.62
N TRP A 82 -17.62 -19.09 4.84
CA TRP A 82 -17.42 -18.30 3.62
C TRP A 82 -16.49 -17.08 3.81
N VAL A 83 -16.37 -16.60 5.05
CA VAL A 83 -15.54 -15.46 5.45
C VAL A 83 -14.06 -15.68 5.10
N ALA A 84 -13.49 -16.87 5.33
CA ALA A 84 -12.09 -17.14 5.00
C ALA A 84 -11.85 -17.08 3.48
N ARG A 85 -12.79 -17.60 2.69
CA ARG A 85 -12.77 -17.53 1.22
C ARG A 85 -12.89 -16.10 0.71
N ALA A 86 -13.77 -15.31 1.32
CA ALA A 86 -13.93 -13.89 0.97
C ALA A 86 -12.65 -13.10 1.25
N PHE A 87 -11.98 -13.34 2.38
CA PHE A 87 -10.70 -12.68 2.68
C PHE A 87 -9.59 -13.08 1.71
N PHE A 88 -9.46 -14.35 1.35
CA PHE A 88 -8.45 -14.78 0.37
C PHE A 88 -8.71 -14.25 -1.04
N THR A 89 -9.98 -14.21 -1.49
CA THR A 89 -10.34 -13.64 -2.78
C THR A 89 -10.14 -12.12 -2.82
N PHE A 90 -10.47 -11.40 -1.74
CA PHE A 90 -10.19 -9.97 -1.62
C PHE A 90 -8.68 -9.69 -1.64
N SER A 91 -7.89 -10.46 -0.89
CA SER A 91 -6.44 -10.38 -0.91
C SER A 91 -5.89 -10.58 -2.32
N LEU A 92 -6.34 -11.62 -3.03
CA LEU A 92 -5.91 -11.92 -4.39
C LEU A 92 -6.20 -10.76 -5.36
N VAL A 93 -7.43 -10.26 -5.36
CA VAL A 93 -7.84 -9.15 -6.24
C VAL A 93 -7.02 -7.90 -5.92
N SER A 94 -6.87 -7.56 -4.65
CA SER A 94 -6.10 -6.38 -4.23
C SER A 94 -4.61 -6.51 -4.60
N ALA A 95 -4.01 -7.71 -4.51
CA ALA A 95 -2.62 -7.95 -4.92
C ALA A 95 -2.44 -7.79 -6.44
N ILE A 96 -3.34 -8.35 -7.25
CA ILE A 96 -3.28 -8.24 -8.72
C ILE A 96 -3.44 -6.77 -9.15
N ILE A 97 -4.39 -6.04 -8.54
CA ILE A 97 -4.60 -4.63 -8.82
C ILE A 97 -3.37 -3.79 -8.38
N ALA A 98 -2.73 -4.12 -7.26
CA ALA A 98 -1.50 -3.47 -6.82
C ALA A 98 -0.36 -3.64 -7.85
N VAL A 99 -0.14 -4.86 -8.35
CA VAL A 99 0.88 -5.15 -9.38
C VAL A 99 0.57 -4.40 -10.67
N TYR A 100 -0.70 -4.33 -11.07
CA TYR A 100 -1.11 -3.59 -12.25
C TYR A 100 -0.81 -2.10 -12.13
N TYR A 101 -1.21 -1.45 -11.02
CA TYR A 101 -0.94 -0.04 -10.79
C TYR A 101 0.56 0.26 -10.68
N ALA A 102 1.33 -0.59 -10.00
CA ALA A 102 2.79 -0.43 -9.92
C ALA A 102 3.44 -0.51 -11.30
N SER A 103 2.99 -1.46 -12.14
CA SER A 103 3.49 -1.62 -13.51
C SER A 103 3.10 -0.43 -14.40
N ASP A 104 1.90 0.12 -14.22
CA ASP A 104 1.43 1.29 -14.94
C ASP A 104 2.26 2.55 -14.57
N GLN A 105 2.49 2.78 -13.28
CA GLN A 105 3.38 3.85 -12.81
C GLN A 105 4.78 3.73 -13.40
N TYR A 106 5.39 2.54 -13.33
CA TYR A 106 6.73 2.30 -13.86
C TYR A 106 6.83 2.68 -15.34
N ARG A 107 5.80 2.36 -16.12
CA ARG A 107 5.71 2.66 -17.56
C ARG A 107 5.44 4.13 -17.84
N ILE A 108 4.53 4.76 -17.10
CA ILE A 108 4.21 6.19 -17.26
C ILE A 108 5.45 7.03 -16.96
N LEU A 109 6.13 6.77 -15.83
CA LEU A 109 7.37 7.48 -15.49
C LEU A 109 8.50 7.16 -16.47
N GLY A 110 8.58 5.93 -16.97
CA GLY A 110 9.55 5.55 -18.00
C GLY A 110 9.47 6.36 -19.29
N ARG A 111 8.29 6.90 -19.62
CA ARG A 111 8.06 7.68 -20.85
C ARG A 111 8.46 9.16 -20.74
N HIS A 112 8.53 9.72 -19.54
CA HIS A 112 8.93 11.12 -19.34
C HIS A 112 10.46 11.20 -19.30
N LEU A 113 11.07 11.71 -20.37
CA LEU A 113 12.53 11.74 -20.53
C LEU A 113 13.16 13.01 -19.92
N ASN A 114 12.39 14.10 -19.83
CA ASN A 114 12.85 15.37 -19.29
C ASN A 114 12.37 15.62 -17.86
N CYS A 115 13.13 16.44 -17.12
CA CYS A 115 12.77 16.90 -15.78
C CYS A 115 11.45 17.70 -15.77
N GLU A 116 11.25 18.55 -16.77
CA GLU A 116 10.03 19.37 -16.90
C GLU A 116 8.76 18.52 -17.04
N ASP A 117 8.85 17.41 -17.78
CA ASP A 117 7.74 16.47 -17.96
C ASP A 117 7.36 15.78 -16.63
N VAL A 118 8.35 15.46 -15.79
CA VAL A 118 8.13 14.88 -14.46
C VAL A 118 7.48 15.92 -13.54
N LYS A 119 7.97 17.17 -13.56
CA LYS A 119 7.40 18.28 -12.80
C LYS A 119 5.96 18.60 -13.27
N ALA A 120 5.68 18.55 -14.57
CA ALA A 120 4.35 18.73 -15.14
C ALA A 120 3.38 17.58 -14.77
N TRP A 121 3.88 16.35 -14.72
CA TRP A 121 3.12 15.20 -14.24
C TRP A 121 2.71 15.34 -12.77
N ILE A 122 3.64 15.77 -11.89
CA ILE A 122 3.36 16.03 -10.47
C ILE A 122 2.33 17.17 -10.30
N ARG A 123 2.45 18.23 -11.13
CA ARG A 123 1.51 19.36 -11.17
C ARG A 123 0.12 19.02 -11.73
N ASN A 124 -0.05 17.86 -12.36
CA ASN A 124 -1.30 17.38 -12.99
C ASN A 124 -1.76 18.21 -14.20
N ASP A 125 -0.94 18.21 -15.26
CA ASP A 125 -1.25 18.89 -16.54
C ASP A 125 -2.42 18.26 -17.34
N ARG A 126 -2.96 17.09 -16.94
CA ARG A 126 -4.13 16.50 -17.62
C ARG A 126 -5.43 17.29 -17.44
N LEU A 127 -5.46 18.26 -16.52
CA LEU A 127 -6.59 19.19 -16.35
C LEU A 127 -6.33 20.57 -16.98
N ALA A 128 -5.11 20.90 -17.39
CA ALA A 128 -4.78 22.21 -17.99
C ALA A 128 -5.35 22.39 -19.41
N GLY A 129 -5.78 21.31 -20.07
CA GLY A 129 -6.53 21.36 -21.32
C GLY A 129 -7.94 21.94 -21.20
N TYR A 130 -8.43 22.19 -19.97
CA TYR A 130 -9.68 22.89 -19.69
C TYR A 130 -9.32 24.18 -18.94
N GLY A 131 -9.17 25.28 -19.68
CA GLY A 131 -8.58 26.56 -19.25
C GLY A 131 -9.15 27.17 -17.97
N ILE A 132 -8.70 26.66 -16.83
CA ILE A 132 -8.78 27.31 -15.52
C ILE A 132 -7.33 27.62 -15.12
N ASP A 133 -6.75 28.60 -15.80
CA ASP A 133 -5.62 29.34 -15.26
C ASP A 133 -6.16 30.25 -14.17
N GLN A 134 -6.06 29.83 -12.90
CA GLN A 134 -5.94 30.82 -11.84
C GLN A 134 -5.27 30.23 -10.59
N TYR A 135 -4.14 30.86 -10.25
CA TYR A 135 -3.27 30.67 -9.10
C TYR A 135 -2.22 29.56 -9.23
N GLY A 136 -1.02 29.99 -9.61
CA GLY A 136 0.23 29.25 -9.47
C GLY A 136 0.55 28.98 -8.00
N GLU A 137 -0.16 28.03 -7.41
CA GLU A 137 0.26 27.42 -6.15
C GLU A 137 1.15 26.22 -6.42
N PHE A 138 2.29 26.26 -5.78
CA PHE A 138 3.33 25.27 -5.79
C PHE A 138 2.92 24.04 -4.99
N MET A 139 1.89 23.34 -5.46
CA MET A 139 1.30 22.24 -4.73
C MET A 139 1.28 20.99 -5.59
N PRO A 140 1.82 19.86 -5.10
CA PRO A 140 1.64 18.59 -5.76
C PRO A 140 0.15 18.26 -5.85
N SER A 141 -0.27 17.74 -7.00
CA SER A 141 -1.66 17.38 -7.17
C SER A 141 -2.00 16.20 -6.24
N PRO A 142 -3.15 16.23 -5.56
CA PRO A 142 -3.56 15.11 -4.72
C PRO A 142 -3.77 13.82 -5.52
N ALA A 143 -4.05 13.96 -6.82
CA ALA A 143 -4.13 12.83 -7.74
C ALA A 143 -2.76 12.19 -8.00
N ALA A 144 -1.67 12.97 -8.12
CA ALA A 144 -0.32 12.43 -8.22
C ALA A 144 0.06 11.67 -6.94
N VAL A 145 -0.14 12.28 -5.76
CA VAL A 145 0.15 11.63 -4.48
C VAL A 145 -0.64 10.34 -4.28
N LEU A 146 -1.94 10.36 -4.61
CA LEU A 146 -2.80 9.17 -4.53
C LEU A 146 -2.38 8.11 -5.54
N THR A 147 -2.05 8.50 -6.77
CA THR A 147 -1.60 7.53 -7.76
C THR A 147 -0.32 6.88 -7.31
N VAL A 148 0.70 7.64 -6.85
CA VAL A 148 1.98 7.11 -6.33
C VAL A 148 1.78 6.15 -5.16
N SER A 149 0.92 6.50 -4.19
CA SER A 149 0.68 5.69 -2.99
C SER A 149 -0.25 4.49 -3.20
N ALA A 150 -1.13 4.53 -4.20
CA ALA A 150 -2.14 3.50 -4.45
C ALA A 150 -1.62 2.03 -4.45
N PRO A 151 -0.57 1.65 -5.18
CA PRO A 151 -0.14 0.26 -5.25
C PRO A 151 0.41 -0.25 -3.91
N ASN A 152 1.15 0.58 -3.17
CA ASN A 152 1.67 0.20 -1.84
C ASN A 152 0.51 -0.05 -0.86
N MET A 153 -0.55 0.75 -0.95
CA MET A 153 -1.72 0.61 -0.10
C MET A 153 -2.55 -0.63 -0.41
N LEU A 154 -2.77 -0.91 -1.70
CA LEU A 154 -3.45 -2.12 -2.12
C LEU A 154 -2.66 -3.38 -1.73
N LEU A 155 -1.32 -3.31 -1.78
CA LEU A 155 -0.46 -4.38 -1.31
C LEU A 155 -0.60 -4.58 0.21
N SER A 156 -0.59 -3.51 1.00
CA SER A 156 -0.78 -3.57 2.46
C SER A 156 -2.17 -4.11 2.84
N ALA A 157 -3.24 -3.65 2.17
CA ALA A 157 -4.59 -4.15 2.39
C ALA A 157 -4.72 -5.64 2.00
N SER A 158 -4.08 -6.03 0.90
CA SER A 158 -4.01 -7.42 0.47
C SER A 158 -3.31 -8.32 1.50
N LEU A 159 -2.20 -7.85 2.08
CA LEU A 159 -1.44 -8.59 3.06
C LEU A 159 -2.23 -8.75 4.36
N ASN A 160 -2.83 -7.67 4.89
CA ASN A 160 -3.62 -7.73 6.10
C ASN A 160 -4.86 -8.62 5.95
N SER A 161 -5.57 -8.51 4.83
CA SER A 161 -6.71 -9.38 4.53
C SER A 161 -6.30 -10.85 4.36
N PHE A 162 -5.15 -11.12 3.75
CA PHE A 162 -4.59 -12.48 3.66
C PHE A 162 -4.36 -13.08 5.05
N LEU A 163 -3.69 -12.33 5.94
CA LEU A 163 -3.42 -12.77 7.30
C LEU A 163 -4.71 -13.02 8.08
N LEU A 164 -5.70 -12.13 7.98
CA LEU A 164 -7.02 -12.36 8.58
C LEU A 164 -7.72 -13.61 8.01
N GLY A 165 -7.63 -13.84 6.70
CA GLY A 165 -8.14 -15.05 6.04
C GLY A 165 -7.47 -16.33 6.57
N LEU A 166 -6.14 -16.30 6.74
CA LEU A 166 -5.37 -17.43 7.24
C LEU A 166 -5.65 -17.71 8.73
N GLY A 167 -5.73 -16.65 9.54
CA GLY A 167 -6.08 -16.74 10.95
C GLY A 167 -7.49 -17.30 11.15
N THR A 168 -8.48 -16.81 10.39
CA THR A 168 -9.84 -17.33 10.44
C THR A 168 -9.90 -18.79 9.97
N TYR A 169 -9.18 -19.16 8.90
CA TYR A 169 -9.07 -20.55 8.46
C TYR A 169 -8.54 -21.47 9.57
N LEU A 170 -7.39 -21.14 10.17
CA LEU A 170 -6.78 -21.96 11.23
C LEU A 170 -7.65 -22.03 12.49
N ALA A 171 -8.29 -20.92 12.87
CA ALA A 171 -9.23 -20.89 13.99
C ALA A 171 -10.43 -21.84 13.76
N TYR A 172 -10.97 -21.87 12.54
CA TYR A 172 -12.05 -22.79 12.20
C TYR A 172 -11.60 -24.25 12.13
N VAL A 173 -10.40 -24.52 11.60
CA VAL A 173 -9.82 -25.87 11.60
C VAL A 173 -9.69 -26.42 13.02
N TRP A 174 -9.21 -25.60 13.96
CA TRP A 174 -9.13 -25.99 15.37
C TRP A 174 -10.51 -26.18 16.04
N THR A 175 -11.44 -25.23 15.85
CA THR A 175 -12.75 -25.27 16.54
C THR A 175 -13.71 -26.34 16.03
N ARG A 176 -13.56 -26.77 14.77
CA ARG A 176 -14.46 -27.76 14.15
C ARG A 176 -13.84 -29.15 13.99
N HIS A 177 -12.61 -29.38 14.48
CA HIS A 177 -11.89 -30.64 14.33
C HIS A 177 -11.85 -31.14 12.88
N LEU A 178 -11.67 -30.21 11.94
CA LEU A 178 -11.71 -30.48 10.49
C LEU A 178 -10.53 -31.32 10.00
N ASP A 179 -9.48 -31.40 10.80
CA ASP A 179 -8.34 -32.26 10.55
C ASP A 179 -8.58 -33.62 11.22
N THR A 180 -9.10 -34.58 10.45
CA THR A 180 -9.35 -35.95 10.94
C THR A 180 -8.06 -36.76 11.12
N THR A 181 -6.93 -36.23 10.66
CA THR A 181 -5.61 -36.87 10.69
C THR A 181 -4.70 -36.35 11.81
N ALA A 182 -4.83 -35.08 12.19
CA ALA A 182 -4.08 -34.48 13.29
C ALA A 182 -4.84 -34.59 14.62
N SER A 183 -4.12 -34.74 15.74
CA SER A 183 -4.74 -34.65 17.06
C SER A 183 -5.28 -33.24 17.28
N THR A 184 -6.39 -33.10 18.00
CA THR A 184 -6.98 -31.78 18.36
C THR A 184 -5.96 -30.84 19.02
N ASN A 185 -4.99 -31.40 19.73
CA ASN A 185 -3.92 -30.64 20.37
C ASN A 185 -2.92 -30.07 19.34
N ASP A 186 -2.70 -30.74 18.21
CA ASP A 186 -1.75 -30.33 17.17
C ASP A 186 -2.28 -29.13 16.39
N SER A 187 -3.56 -29.17 15.98
CA SER A 187 -4.20 -28.03 15.30
C SER A 187 -4.24 -26.78 16.18
N ARG A 188 -4.44 -26.96 17.50
CA ARG A 188 -4.38 -25.86 18.47
C ARG A 188 -2.97 -25.27 18.56
N ALA A 189 -1.95 -26.12 18.59
CA ALA A 189 -0.56 -25.68 18.62
C ALA A 189 -0.21 -24.85 17.38
N ILE A 190 -0.63 -25.28 16.19
CA ILE A 190 -0.42 -24.56 14.91
C ILE A 190 -1.11 -23.18 14.93
N PHE A 191 -2.32 -23.08 15.47
CA PHE A 191 -3.01 -21.80 15.59
C PHE A 191 -2.28 -20.86 16.58
N ILE A 192 -1.85 -21.37 17.73
CA ILE A 192 -1.13 -20.56 18.73
C ILE A 192 0.21 -20.07 18.16
N THR A 193 0.97 -20.93 17.48
CA THR A 193 2.24 -20.53 16.87
C THR A 193 2.02 -19.46 15.80
N TYR A 194 0.98 -19.60 14.98
CA TYR A 194 0.60 -18.57 14.01
C TYR A 194 0.32 -17.21 14.67
N VAL A 195 -0.50 -17.16 15.72
CA VAL A 195 -0.84 -15.91 16.42
C VAL A 195 0.38 -15.28 17.09
N VAL A 196 1.22 -16.10 17.75
CA VAL A 196 2.45 -15.62 18.40
C VAL A 196 3.41 -15.05 17.36
N SER A 197 3.66 -15.77 16.26
CA SER A 197 4.52 -15.30 15.17
C SER A 197 4.00 -14.00 14.55
N LEU A 198 2.69 -13.91 14.29
CA LEU A 198 2.07 -12.71 13.73
C LEU A 198 2.22 -11.51 14.67
N THR A 199 2.01 -11.71 15.97
CA THR A 199 2.15 -10.65 16.98
C THR A 199 3.59 -10.17 17.08
N VAL A 200 4.56 -11.09 17.06
CA VAL A 200 6.00 -10.76 17.10
C VAL A 200 6.40 -9.97 15.85
N CYS A 201 6.00 -10.43 14.66
CA CYS A 201 6.32 -9.73 13.41
C CYS A 201 5.71 -8.32 13.36
N TYR A 202 4.44 -8.18 13.73
CA TYR A 202 3.77 -6.88 13.76
C TYR A 202 4.39 -5.96 14.83
N GLY A 203 4.74 -6.52 16.00
CA GLY A 203 5.44 -5.78 17.06
C GLY A 203 6.80 -5.25 16.61
N ILE A 204 7.59 -6.06 15.89
CA ILE A 204 8.88 -5.62 15.33
C ILE A 204 8.68 -4.51 14.28
N TYR A 205 7.66 -4.63 13.43
CA TYR A 205 7.36 -3.63 12.42
C TYR A 205 7.01 -2.27 13.05
N GLU A 206 6.09 -2.25 14.02
CA GLU A 206 5.69 -1.03 14.74
C GLU A 206 6.85 -0.43 15.55
N LEU A 207 7.64 -1.28 16.21
CA LEU A 207 8.80 -0.83 16.99
C LEU A 207 9.88 -0.19 16.10
N SER A 208 10.08 -0.73 14.89
CA SER A 208 10.97 -0.13 13.88
C SER A 208 10.48 1.26 13.47
N GLY A 209 9.16 1.43 13.28
CA GLY A 209 8.55 2.74 13.02
C GLY A 209 8.78 3.74 14.15
N LEU A 210 8.59 3.32 15.40
CA LEU A 210 8.81 4.17 16.58
C LEU A 210 10.27 4.62 16.73
N VAL A 211 11.23 3.74 16.44
CA VAL A 211 12.66 4.08 16.49
C VAL A 211 13.03 5.13 15.44
N LEU A 212 12.50 5.00 14.21
CA LEU A 212 12.73 5.97 13.14
C LEU A 212 12.15 7.35 13.49
N VAL A 213 10.96 7.38 14.07
CA VAL A 213 10.33 8.62 14.55
C VAL A 213 11.18 9.27 15.64
N ARG A 214 11.72 8.50 16.59
CA ARG A 214 12.60 9.03 17.66
C ARG A 214 13.88 9.64 17.11
N ARG A 215 14.50 9.07 16.06
CA ARG A 215 15.69 9.65 15.42
C ARG A 215 15.42 11.02 14.81
N SER A 216 14.25 11.20 14.20
CA SER A 216 13.87 12.47 13.59
C SER A 216 13.81 13.63 14.59
N TYR A 217 13.38 13.37 15.83
CA TYR A 217 13.32 14.40 16.89
C TYR A 217 14.67 14.74 17.50
N SER A 218 15.70 13.90 17.32
CA SER A 218 17.02 14.13 17.91
C SER A 218 17.95 14.92 16.97
N THR A 219 17.53 15.17 15.74
CA THR A 219 18.29 15.89 14.70
C THR A 219 17.71 17.27 14.37
N GLU A 220 16.67 17.70 15.09
CA GLU A 220 16.20 19.08 15.16
C GLU A 220 16.72 19.74 16.44
#